data_AF-A0A948RVH5-F1
#
_entry.id   AF-A0A948RVH5-F1
#
_cell.length_a   1.000
_cell.length_b   1.000
_cell.length_c   1.000
_cell.angle_alpha   90.00
_cell.angle_beta   90.00
_cell.angle_gamma   90.00
#
_symmetry.space_group_name_H-M   'P 1'
#
loop_
_entity.id
_entity.type
_entity.pdbx_description
1 polymer ?
#
loop_
_entity_poly.entity_id
_entity_poly.type
_entity_poly.pdbx_seq_one_letter_code
_entity_poly.pdbx_strand_id
1 'polypeptide(L)' 'MMGSGITVGAHEMSFLSKMFGKKPPKEAARLGRNEACWCGSGKKYKRCHYEADRVYFSAQSKANCAGPT' A
#
# COMPACT_ATOMS: atom_id res chain seq x y z
N MET A 1 25.37 -16.14 39.09
CA MET A 1 24.82 -14.79 38.89
C MET A 1 25.23 -14.28 37.51
N MET A 2 24.33 -14.34 36.54
CA MET A 2 24.40 -13.58 35.29
C MET A 2 23.02 -12.98 35.13
N GLY A 3 22.88 -11.76 35.64
CA GLY A 3 21.69 -10.95 35.48
C GLY A 3 21.66 -10.25 34.13
N SER A 4 20.52 -9.60 33.90
CA SER A 4 20.27 -8.57 32.89
C SER A 4 20.02 -9.05 31.46
N GLY A 5 18.74 -9.30 31.18
CA GLY A 5 18.18 -9.30 29.84
C GLY A 5 16.74 -8.79 29.93
N ILE A 6 16.55 -7.48 29.76
CA ILE A 6 15.24 -6.82 29.73
C ILE A 6 14.49 -7.42 28.53
N THR A 7 13.43 -8.18 28.77
CA THR A 7 12.56 -8.71 27.71
C THR A 7 11.75 -7.56 27.12
N VAL A 8 12.35 -6.75 26.25
CA VAL A 8 11.60 -5.80 25.42
C VAL A 8 10.68 -6.61 24.53
N GLY A 9 9.38 -6.44 24.75
CA GLY A 9 8.34 -7.32 24.24
C GLY A 9 8.34 -7.40 22.71
N ALA A 10 8.00 -8.58 22.21
CA ALA A 10 7.65 -8.86 20.81
C ALA A 10 6.55 -7.94 20.21
N HIS A 11 6.01 -7.02 21.01
CA HIS A 11 5.03 -6.03 20.63
C HIS A 11 5.63 -4.76 19.98
N GLU A 12 6.93 -4.46 20.17
CA GLU A 12 7.55 -3.23 19.63
C GLU A 12 8.00 -3.36 18.15
N MET A 13 8.23 -4.59 17.68
CA MET A 13 8.78 -4.83 16.33
C MET A 13 7.72 -4.93 15.23
N SER A 14 6.43 -4.73 15.54
CA SER A 14 5.35 -4.70 14.53
C SER A 14 4.96 -3.27 14.10
N PHE A 15 5.46 -2.25 14.80
CA PHE A 15 5.06 -0.86 14.54
C PHE A 15 5.78 -0.24 13.34
N LEU A 16 7.01 -0.67 13.03
CA LEU A 16 7.84 -0.05 11.98
C LEU A 16 7.63 -0.64 10.57
N SER A 17 7.19 -1.90 10.46
CA SER A 17 7.00 -2.56 9.14
C SER A 17 5.78 -2.05 8.36
N LYS A 18 4.88 -1.28 9.00
CA LYS A 18 3.65 -0.76 8.35
C LYS A 18 3.84 0.56 7.59
N MET A 19 5.05 1.13 7.58
CA MET A 19 5.31 2.50 7.11
C MET A 19 5.74 2.63 5.64
N PHE A 20 6.04 1.53 4.95
CA PHE A 20 6.59 1.59 3.59
C PHE A 20 5.52 1.28 2.53
N GLY A 21 4.94 2.35 1.98
CA GLY A 21 4.30 2.43 0.66
C GLY A 21 3.52 1.18 0.20
N LYS A 22 2.25 1.09 0.58
CA LYS A 22 1.35 0.08 0.01
C LYS A 22 1.19 0.36 -1.49
N LYS A 23 1.47 -0.62 -2.35
CA LYS A 23 1.11 -0.55 -3.78
C LYS A 23 -0.41 -0.61 -3.91
N PRO A 24 -1.01 0.07 -4.91
CA PRO A 24 -2.43 -0.05 -5.13
C PRO A 24 -2.78 -1.48 -5.54
N PRO A 25 -3.82 -2.07 -4.93
CA PRO A 25 -4.28 -3.40 -5.27
C PRO A 25 -4.94 -3.36 -6.66
N LYS A 26 -5.00 -4.49 -7.38
CA LYS A 26 -5.54 -4.53 -8.75
C LYS A 26 -7.02 -4.11 -8.79
N GLU A 27 -7.72 -4.32 -7.69
CA GLU A 27 -9.11 -3.93 -7.47
C GLU A 27 -9.28 -2.40 -7.47
N ALA A 28 -8.24 -1.64 -7.13
CA ALA A 28 -8.27 -0.18 -7.16
C ALA A 28 -8.41 0.39 -8.58
N ALA A 29 -8.04 -0.38 -9.62
CA ALA A 29 -8.28 -0.01 -11.02
C ALA A 29 -9.79 0.01 -11.36
N ARG A 30 -10.59 -0.76 -10.62
CA ARG A 30 -12.06 -0.85 -10.78
C ARG A 30 -12.82 -0.06 -9.71
N LEU A 31 -12.12 0.58 -8.78
CA LEU A 31 -12.73 1.29 -7.66
C LEU A 31 -13.39 2.58 -8.14
N GLY A 32 -14.67 2.75 -7.79
CA GLY A 32 -15.43 3.95 -8.11
C GLY A 32 -14.83 5.19 -7.44
N ARG A 33 -14.83 6.34 -8.13
CA ARG A 33 -14.28 7.61 -7.61
C ARG A 33 -14.81 8.01 -6.22
N ASN A 34 -16.06 7.65 -5.90
CA ASN A 34 -16.72 8.05 -4.66
C ASN A 34 -16.57 7.02 -3.52
N GLU A 35 -15.99 5.85 -3.80
CA GLU A 35 -15.81 4.76 -2.83
C GLU A 35 -14.74 5.09 -1.78
N ALA A 36 -14.72 4.32 -0.69
CA ALA A 36 -13.65 4.42 0.30
C ALA A 36 -12.30 4.03 -0.32
N CYS A 37 -11.25 4.80 -0.03
CA CYS A 37 -9.92 4.49 -0.55
C CYS A 37 -9.38 3.18 0.03
N TRP A 38 -8.83 2.33 -0.84
CA TRP A 38 -8.23 1.04 -0.47
C TRP A 38 -7.07 1.12 0.54
N CYS A 39 -6.46 2.30 0.72
CA CYS A 39 -5.38 2.49 1.69
C CYS A 39 -5.84 2.46 3.16
N GLY A 40 -7.16 2.45 3.41
CA GLY A 40 -7.73 2.44 4.76
C GLY A 40 -7.76 3.81 5.44
N SER A 41 -7.54 4.91 4.70
CA SER A 41 -7.54 6.28 5.25
C SER A 41 -8.93 6.81 5.62
N GLY A 42 -10.02 6.11 5.30
CA GLY A 42 -11.40 6.61 5.48
C GLY A 42 -11.81 7.76 4.54
N LYS A 43 -10.89 8.23 3.69
CA LYS A 43 -11.14 9.26 2.67
C LYS A 43 -11.73 8.64 1.41
N LYS A 44 -12.52 9.43 0.67
CA LYS A 44 -13.00 9.05 -0.68
C LYS A 44 -11.82 8.83 -1.63
N TYR A 45 -11.89 7.80 -2.47
CA TYR A 45 -10.83 7.41 -3.39
C TYR A 45 -10.36 8.57 -4.26
N LYS A 46 -11.28 9.35 -4.83
CA LYS A 46 -10.99 10.55 -5.64
C LYS A 46 -10.15 11.62 -4.93
N ARG A 47 -10.16 11.67 -3.59
CA ARG A 47 -9.43 12.66 -2.77
C ARG A 47 -8.21 12.06 -2.06
N CYS A 48 -7.86 10.82 -2.39
CA CYS A 48 -6.80 10.10 -1.73
C CYS A 48 -5.81 9.57 -2.77
N HIS A 49 -5.97 8.32 -3.22
CA HIS A 49 -5.01 7.71 -4.15
C HIS A 49 -5.41 7.77 -5.62
N TYR A 50 -6.60 8.28 -5.98
CA TYR A 50 -7.10 8.24 -7.36
C TYR A 50 -6.14 8.80 -8.43
N GLU A 51 -5.50 9.95 -8.18
CA GLU A 51 -4.56 10.52 -9.15
C GLU A 51 -3.28 9.70 -9.28
N ALA A 52 -2.73 9.25 -8.15
CA ALA A 52 -1.55 8.39 -8.10
C ALA A 52 -1.82 7.04 -8.79
N ASP A 53 -2.96 6.41 -8.49
CA ASP A 53 -3.38 5.14 -9.05
C ASP A 53 -3.66 5.25 -10.54
N ARG A 54 -4.26 6.36 -11.00
CA ARG A 54 -4.48 6.61 -12.43
C ARG A 54 -3.16 6.62 -13.21
N VAL A 55 -2.10 7.20 -12.64
CA VAL A 55 -0.75 7.18 -13.22
C VAL A 55 -0.11 5.79 -13.09
N TYR A 56 -0.26 5.13 -11.94
CA TYR A 56 0.29 3.80 -11.71
C TYR A 56 -0.28 2.75 -12.69
N PHE A 57 -1.60 2.72 -12.87
CA PHE A 57 -2.26 1.80 -13.78
C PHE A 57 -2.03 2.16 -15.25
N SER A 58 -1.90 3.45 -15.61
CA SER A 58 -1.56 3.86 -16.97
C SER A 58 -0.10 3.55 -17.34
N ALA A 59 0.81 3.54 -16.37
CA ALA A 59 2.17 3.06 -16.56
C ALA A 59 2.22 1.52 -16.66
N GLN A 60 1.35 0.82 -15.92
CA GLN A 60 1.34 -0.65 -15.88
C GLN A 60 0.80 -1.30 -17.18
N SER A 61 -0.07 -0.62 -17.92
CA SER A 61 -0.50 -1.08 -19.25
C SER A 61 0.62 -1.05 -20.30
N LYS A 62 1.65 -0.20 -20.11
CA LYS A 62 2.86 -0.16 -20.96
C LYS A 62 3.86 -1.28 -20.68
N ALA A 63 3.85 -1.86 -19.49
CA ALA A 63 4.72 -2.99 -19.16
C ALA A 63 4.23 -4.31 -19.79
N ASN A 64 2.92 -4.44 -20.04
CA ASN A 64 2.34 -5.67 -20.60
C ASN A 64 2.34 -5.72 -22.13
N CYS A 65 2.73 -4.66 -22.83
CA CYS A 65 2.95 -4.68 -24.28
C CYS A 65 4.40 -4.99 -24.69
N ALA A 66 5.33 -5.10 -23.72
CA ALA A 66 6.64 -5.73 -23.91
C ALA A 66 6.61 -7.15 -23.33
N GLY A 67 5.85 -8.04 -23.97
CA GLY A 67 5.97 -9.47 -23.71
C GLY A 67 7.38 -9.96 -24.08
N PRO A 68 7.89 -11.03 -23.45
CA PRO A 68 9.19 -11.58 -23.79
C PRO A 68 9.12 -12.24 -25.17
N THR A 69 9.56 -11.54 -26.21
CA THR A 69 9.97 -12.15 -27.49
C THR A 69 11.46 -12.43 -27.48
#